data_AF-A0A526YQC4-F1
#
_entry.id   AF-A0A526YQC4-F1
#
_cell.length_a   1.000
_cell.length_b   1.000
_cell.length_c   1.000
_cell.angle_alpha   90.00
_cell.angle_beta   90.00
_cell.angle_gamma   90.00
#
_symmetry.space_group_name_H-M   'P 1'
#
loop_
_entity.id
_entity.type
_entity.pdbx_description
1 polymer ?
#
loop_
_entity_poly.entity_id
_entity_poly.type
_entity_poly.pdbx_seq_one_letter_code
_entity_poly.pdbx_strand_id
1 'polypeptide(L)' 'MATMTAASTPPWATEKPTALLVLADGTVIEGSGLGATGSAVAEVCFNTALTGYQEILTDPS' A
#
# COMPACT_ATOMS: atom_id res chain seq x y z
N MET A 1 3.85 1.77 23.81
CA MET A 1 2.41 1.66 23.55
C MET A 1 1.92 3.01 23.06
N ALA A 2 1.79 3.20 21.75
CA ALA A 2 1.19 4.40 21.17
C ALA A 2 -0.11 3.98 20.48
N THR A 3 -1.23 4.27 21.13
CA THR A 3 -2.57 4.02 20.61
C THR A 3 -2.84 5.07 19.55
N MET A 4 -2.84 4.69 18.27
CA MET A 4 -3.30 5.58 17.20
C MET A 4 -4.83 5.54 17.17
N THR A 5 -5.47 6.55 17.75
CA THR A 5 -6.90 6.78 17.62
C THR A 5 -7.21 7.14 16.17
N ALA A 6 -7.86 6.23 15.44
CA ALA A 6 -8.38 6.54 14.11
C ALA A 6 -9.47 7.63 14.24
N ALA A 7 -9.23 8.79 13.66
CA ALA A 7 -10.22 9.85 13.59
C ALA A 7 -11.38 9.39 12.67
N SER A 8 -12.61 9.51 13.16
CA SER A 8 -13.80 9.20 12.37
C SER A 8 -13.99 10.26 11.29
N THR A 9 -13.68 9.92 10.04
CA THR A 9 -14.02 10.74 8.88
C THR A 9 -15.53 10.78 8.72
N PRO A 10 -16.17 11.97 8.59
CA PRO A 10 -17.60 12.05 8.37
C PRO A 10 -17.98 11.35 7.05
N PRO A 11 -19.18 10.76 6.94
CA PRO A 11 -19.59 9.96 5.78
C PRO A 11 -19.69 10.74 4.45
N TRP A 12 -19.56 12.06 4.50
CA TRP A 12 -19.57 12.96 3.36
C TRP A 12 -18.18 13.52 3.02
N ALA A 13 -17.14 13.14 3.77
CA ALA A 13 -15.78 13.59 3.53
C ALA A 13 -15.02 12.61 2.62
N THR A 14 -14.26 13.18 1.69
CA THR A 14 -13.36 12.44 0.80
C THR A 14 -12.16 11.93 1.61
N GLU A 15 -11.91 10.62 1.58
CA GLU A 15 -10.73 10.05 2.22
C GLU A 15 -9.45 10.56 1.52
N LYS A 16 -8.52 11.08 2.33
CA LYS A 16 -7.22 11.50 1.82
C LYS A 16 -6.33 10.26 1.62
N PRO A 17 -5.67 10.11 0.46
CA PRO A 17 -4.68 9.05 0.25
C PRO A 17 -3.59 9.09 1.33
N THR A 18 -3.16 7.91 1.78
CA THR A 18 -2.11 7.76 2.79
C THR A 18 -0.83 7.13 2.23
N ALA A 19 -0.85 6.64 0.98
CA ALA A 19 0.30 6.09 0.27
C ALA A 19 0.27 6.42 -1.23
N LEU A 20 1.45 6.35 -1.87
CA LEU A 20 1.67 6.63 -3.29
C LEU A 20 2.56 5.53 -3.88
N LEU A 21 2.20 5.00 -5.06
CA LEU A 21 3.06 4.19 -5.91
C LEU A 21 3.53 5.04 -7.09
N VAL A 22 4.83 5.30 -7.17
CA VAL A 22 5.46 6.12 -8.22
C VAL A 22 6.28 5.22 -9.13
N LEU A 23 5.98 5.24 -10.42
CA LEU A 23 6.66 4.46 -11.44
C LEU A 23 7.74 5.29 -12.16
N ALA A 24 8.71 4.61 -12.76
CA ALA A 24 9.84 5.24 -13.44
C ALA A 24 9.45 6.08 -14.67
N ASP A 25 8.28 5.81 -15.25
CA ASP A 25 7.70 6.59 -16.36
C ASP A 25 7.02 7.90 -15.91
N GLY A 26 6.97 8.15 -14.60
CA GLY A 26 6.28 9.31 -14.00
C GLY A 26 4.82 9.05 -13.62
N THR A 27 4.31 7.84 -13.83
CA THR A 27 2.96 7.46 -13.39
C THR A 27 2.90 7.44 -11.87
N VAL A 28 1.86 8.08 -11.31
CA VAL A 28 1.60 8.11 -9.86
C VAL A 28 0.22 7.53 -9.59
N ILE A 29 0.16 6.51 -8.73
CA ILE A 29 -1.07 5.86 -8.29
C ILE A 29 -1.27 6.15 -6.81
N GLU A 30 -2.37 6.82 -6.46
CA GLU A 30 -2.71 7.15 -5.08
C GLU A 30 -3.53 6.05 -4.42
N GLY A 31 -3.27 5.77 -3.14
CA GLY A 31 -3.96 4.72 -2.41
C GLY A 31 -3.88 4.84 -0.89
N SER A 32 -4.31 3.78 -0.21
CA SER A 32 -4.19 3.65 1.24
C SER A 32 -3.01 2.76 1.59
N GLY A 33 -2.16 3.22 2.50
CA GLY A 33 -1.02 2.47 3.01
C GLY A 33 -1.46 1.28 3.87
N LEU A 34 -0.89 0.12 3.59
CA LEU A 34 -1.06 -1.11 4.37
C LEU A 34 0.32 -1.64 4.76
N GLY A 35 0.58 -1.79 6.05
CA GLY A 35 1.85 -2.30 6.57
C GLY A 35 2.72 -1.23 7.24
N ALA A 36 4.04 -1.39 7.13
CA ALA A 36 5.01 -0.50 7.76
C ALA A 36 5.08 0.87 7.05
N THR A 37 5.24 1.93 7.83
CA THR A 37 5.40 3.29 7.28
C THR A 37 6.83 3.50 6.79
N GLY A 38 6.97 4.13 5.62
CA GLY A 38 8.27 4.43 5.02
C GLY A 38 8.17 4.53 3.49
N SER A 39 9.33 4.52 2.84
CA SER A 39 9.46 4.47 1.39
C SER A 39 10.43 3.36 0.99
N ALA A 40 10.09 2.61 -0.04
CA ALA A 40 10.96 1.59 -0.63
C ALA A 40 11.05 1.81 -2.14
N VAL A 41 12.20 1.44 -2.72
CA VAL A 41 12.42 1.43 -4.17
C VAL A 41 12.69 -0.01 -4.57
N ALA A 42 11.92 -0.52 -5.52
CA ALA A 42 11.99 -1.90 -5.98
C ALA A 42 11.44 -2.03 -7.40
N GLU A 43 11.60 -3.21 -8.00
CA GLU A 43 10.91 -3.60 -9.22
C GLU A 43 9.42 -3.86 -8.92
N VAL A 44 8.54 -3.40 -9.81
CA VAL A 44 7.10 -3.64 -9.72
C VAL A 44 6.73 -4.83 -10.60
N CYS A 45 6.28 -5.91 -9.97
CA CYS A 45 5.82 -7.14 -10.63
C CYS A 45 4.31 -7.37 -10.40
N PHE A 46 3.65 -8.11 -11.28
CA PHE A 46 2.27 -8.56 -11.09
C PHE A 46 2.18 -10.09 -11.19
N ASN A 47 1.28 -10.68 -10.40
CA ASN A 47 0.99 -12.12 -10.41
C ASN A 47 -0.52 -12.35 -10.55
N THR A 48 -0.92 -13.33 -11.37
CA THR A 48 -2.32 -13.69 -11.62
C THR A 48 -2.88 -14.73 -10.64
N ALA A 49 -2.07 -15.19 -9.68
CA ALA A 49 -2.51 -16.10 -8.63
C ALA A 49 -3.62 -15.45 -7.78
N LEU A 50 -4.71 -16.18 -7.58
CA LEU A 50 -5.86 -15.71 -6.79
C LEU A 50 -5.74 -16.07 -5.30
N THR A 51 -4.82 -16.96 -4.94
CA THR A 51 -4.58 -17.48 -3.58
C THR A 51 -3.08 -17.70 -3.34
N GLY A 52 -2.69 -17.96 -2.09
CA GLY A 52 -1.28 -18.23 -1.74
C GLY A 52 -0.40 -16.99 -1.56
N TYR A 53 -1.01 -15.85 -1.17
CA TYR A 53 -0.29 -14.58 -1.03
C TYR A 53 0.79 -14.63 0.05
N GLN A 54 0.63 -15.46 1.08
CA GLN A 54 1.62 -15.55 2.16
C GLN A 54 2.89 -16.22 1.67
N GLU A 55 2.75 -17.32 0.93
CA GLU A 55 3.84 -18.09 0.36
C GLU A 55 4.59 -17.26 -0.68
N ILE A 56 3.85 -16.57 -1.56
CA ILE A 56 4.43 -15.67 -2.58
C ILE A 56 5.24 -14.55 -1.93
N LEU A 57 4.76 -13.94 -0.84
CA LEU A 57 5.48 -12.86 -0.14
C LEU A 57 6.75 -13.34 0.58
N THR A 58 6.88 -14.65 0.83
CA THR A 58 8.03 -15.24 1.52
C THR A 58 9.00 -15.96 0.59
N ASP A 59 8.70 -16.05 -0.70
CA ASP A 59 9.57 -16.69 -1.68
C ASP A 59 10.84 -15.84 -1.86
N PRO A 60 12.06 -16.44 -1.79
CA PRO A 60 13.32 -15.69 -1.93
C PRO A 60 13.63 -15.18 -3.35
N SER A 61 12.69 -15.30 -4.29
CA SER A 61 12.84 -14.91 -5.70
C SER A 61 13.01 -13.42 -5.92
#